data_AF-A0A7X5WPQ6-F1
#
_entry.id   AF-A0A7X5WPQ6-F1
#
_cell.length_a   1.000
_cell.length_b   1.000
_cell.length_c   1.000
_cell.angle_alpha   90.00
_cell.angle_beta   90.00
_cell.angle_gamma   90.00
#
_symmetry.space_group_name_H-M   'P 1'
#
loop_
_entity.id
_entity.type
_entity.pdbx_description
1 polymer ?
#
loop_
_entity_poly.entity_id
_entity_poly.type
_entity_poly.pdbx_seq_one_letter_code
_entity_poly.pdbx_strand_id
1 'polypeptide(L)'
;DGSRVVFQALGVLWSKRLPDGAPRRLTTQEDHFENFPSFSPDGGSIVYTTWDDEEQGSVRIVPADGGTVRVLTSRPGNYVEPAFSPD
;
A
#
# COMPACT_ATOMS: atom_id res chain seq x y z
N ASP A 1 -13.11 9.95 3.24
CA ASP A 1 -13.57 11.19 3.92
C ASP A 1 -12.58 12.37 3.78
N GLY A 2 -11.39 12.16 3.20
CA GLY A 2 -10.37 13.20 3.08
C GLY A 2 -9.56 13.45 4.36
N SER A 3 -9.75 12.64 5.42
CA SER A 3 -9.05 12.82 6.70
C SER A 3 -7.67 12.16 6.75
N ARG A 4 -7.29 11.43 5.71
CA ARG A 4 -6.02 10.68 5.64
C ARG A 4 -5.44 10.74 4.24
N VAL A 5 -4.10 10.75 4.18
CA VAL A 5 -3.33 10.48 2.97
C VAL A 5 -2.50 9.22 3.15
N VAL A 6 -2.32 8.48 2.05
CA VAL A 6 -1.34 7.41 1.93
C VAL A 6 -0.38 7.80 0.81
N PHE A 7 0.91 7.58 1.01
CA PHE A 7 1.92 7.94 0.03
C PHE A 7 3.14 7.05 0.19
N GLN A 8 3.90 6.91 -0.88
CA GLN A 8 5.21 6.30 -0.84
C GLN A 8 6.27 7.37 -0.51
N ALA A 9 7.21 7.04 0.37
CA ALA A 9 8.46 7.78 0.51
C ALA A 9 9.58 6.82 0.92
N LEU A 10 10.77 6.99 0.32
CA LEU A 10 11.96 6.16 0.58
C LEU A 10 11.69 4.65 0.41
N GLY A 11 10.92 4.28 -0.63
CA GLY A 11 10.67 2.88 -0.96
C GLY A 11 9.59 2.19 -0.14
N VAL A 12 8.97 2.86 0.84
CA VAL A 12 7.94 2.27 1.71
C VAL A 12 6.68 3.14 1.78
N LEU A 13 5.59 2.56 2.24
CA LEU A 13 4.31 3.25 2.41
C LEU A 13 4.23 3.95 3.76
N TRP A 14 3.72 5.17 3.69
CA TRP A 14 3.41 6.01 4.83
C TRP A 14 1.94 6.38 4.82
N SER A 15 1.37 6.54 6.00
CA SER A 15 0.04 7.13 6.19
C SER A 15 0.13 8.34 7.10
N LYS A 16 -0.68 9.36 6.83
CA LYS A 16 -0.76 10.57 7.66
C LYS A 16 -2.22 10.97 7.81
N ARG A 17 -2.65 11.26 9.05
CA ARG A 17 -3.93 11.93 9.30
C ARG A 17 -3.78 13.43 9.00
N LEU A 18 -4.76 14.00 8.31
CA LEU A 18 -4.81 15.42 7.99
C LEU A 18 -5.58 16.21 9.06
N PRO A 19 -5.28 17.52 9.21
CA PRO A 19 -4.16 18.23 8.56
C PRO A 19 -2.79 17.96 9.23
N ASP A 20 -2.79 17.70 10.55
CA ASP A 20 -1.61 17.88 11.39
C ASP A 20 -1.04 16.58 11.99
N GLY A 21 -1.57 15.40 11.63
CA GLY A 21 -1.05 14.13 12.12
C GLY A 21 0.39 13.90 11.68
N ALA A 22 1.20 13.22 12.49
CA ALA A 22 2.52 12.79 12.05
C ALA A 22 2.42 11.67 10.99
N PRO A 23 3.26 11.66 9.95
CA PRO A 23 3.43 10.49 9.10
C PRO A 23 3.88 9.28 9.91
N ARG A 24 3.32 8.11 9.60
CA ARG A 24 3.72 6.83 10.17
C ARG A 24 3.90 5.80 9.07
N ARG A 25 4.91 4.94 9.19
CA ARG A 25 5.11 3.79 8.30
C ARG A 25 3.88 2.88 8.39
N LEU A 26 3.36 2.46 7.24
CA LEU A 26 2.11 1.67 7.16
C LEU A 26 2.38 0.17 7.32
N THR A 27 3.52 -0.29 6.82
CA THR A 27 3.97 -1.69 6.83
C THR A 27 5.29 -1.82 7.60
N THR A 28 5.73 -3.05 7.86
CA THR A 28 6.95 -3.33 8.65
C THR A 28 8.00 -4.13 7.88
N GLN A 29 7.73 -4.50 6.63
CA GLN A 29 8.66 -5.26 5.79
C GLN A 29 9.85 -4.40 5.36
N GLU A 30 11.01 -5.00 5.12
CA GLU A 30 12.25 -4.28 4.73
C GLU A 30 12.95 -4.88 3.51
N ASP A 31 12.32 -5.85 2.85
CA ASP A 31 12.90 -6.68 1.79
C ASP A 31 12.45 -6.29 0.37
N HIS A 32 11.48 -5.38 0.20
CA HIS A 32 11.03 -4.93 -1.12
C HIS A 32 10.57 -3.47 -1.13
N PHE A 33 10.55 -2.87 -2.32
CA PHE A 33 9.90 -1.58 -2.52
C PHE A 33 8.38 -1.72 -2.51
N GLU A 34 7.69 -0.68 -2.06
CA GLU A 34 6.24 -0.57 -2.07
C GLU A 34 5.81 0.65 -2.88
N ASN A 35 4.88 0.46 -3.80
CA ASN A 35 4.54 1.46 -4.80
C ASN A 35 3.02 1.55 -5.02
N PHE A 36 2.59 2.67 -5.60
CA PHE A 36 1.22 2.90 -6.07
C PHE A 36 0.11 2.56 -5.06
N PRO A 37 0.14 3.11 -3.82
CA PRO A 37 -0.90 2.83 -2.85
C PRO A 37 -2.23 3.47 -3.26
N SER A 38 -3.33 2.76 -3.04
CA SER A 38 -4.69 3.25 -3.28
C SER A 38 -5.65 2.79 -2.18
N PHE A 39 -6.55 3.69 -1.75
CA PHE A 39 -7.57 3.38 -0.75
C PHE A 39 -8.69 2.53 -1.36
N SER A 40 -9.24 1.63 -0.56
CA SER A 40 -10.57 1.05 -0.84
C SER A 40 -11.66 2.12 -0.78
N PRO A 41 -12.82 1.93 -1.44
CA PRO A 41 -13.91 2.91 -1.44
C PRO A 41 -14.40 3.28 -0.03
N ASP A 42 -14.43 2.31 0.88
CA ASP A 42 -14.78 2.51 2.30
C ASP A 42 -13.65 3.12 3.14
N GLY A 43 -12.44 3.27 2.57
CA GLY A 43 -11.24 3.78 3.24
C GLY A 43 -10.62 2.83 4.26
N GLY A 44 -11.14 1.62 4.42
CA GLY A 44 -10.69 0.66 5.44
C GLY A 44 -9.40 -0.07 5.08
N SER A 45 -9.05 -0.14 3.79
CA SER A 45 -7.89 -0.87 3.29
C SER A 45 -7.07 -0.04 2.30
N ILE A 46 -5.81 -0.41 2.14
CA ILE A 46 -4.90 0.08 1.10
C ILE A 46 -4.47 -1.11 0.24
N VAL A 47 -4.64 -0.99 -1.08
CA VAL A 47 -3.98 -1.85 -2.06
C VAL A 47 -2.70 -1.18 -2.54
N TYR A 48 -1.67 -1.96 -2.83
CA TYR A 48 -0.39 -1.46 -3.31
C TYR A 48 0.35 -2.55 -4.08
N THR A 49 1.42 -2.18 -4.81
CA THR A 49 2.31 -3.15 -5.45
C THR A 49 3.68 -3.16 -4.79
N THR A 50 4.39 -4.25 -5.01
CA THR A 50 5.74 -4.46 -4.50
C THR A 50 6.72 -4.63 -5.65
N TRP A 51 8.00 -4.36 -5.42
CA TRP A 51 9.07 -4.67 -6.37
C TRP A 51 10.32 -5.14 -5.64
N ASP A 52 10.87 -6.24 -6.12
CA ASP A 52 12.18 -6.78 -5.80
C ASP A 52 12.84 -7.24 -7.13
N ASP A 53 14.15 -7.11 -7.25
CA ASP A 53 14.85 -7.41 -8.52
C ASP A 53 14.98 -8.92 -8.79
N GLU A 54 14.92 -9.78 -7.76
CA GLU A 54 15.01 -11.24 -7.87
C GLU A 54 13.64 -11.90 -7.84
N GLU A 55 12.81 -11.56 -6.85
CA GLU A 55 11.49 -12.14 -6.58
C GLU A 55 10.35 -11.47 -7.37
N GLN A 56 10.65 -10.36 -8.07
CA GLN A 56 9.68 -9.50 -8.76
C GLN A 56 8.60 -8.95 -7.83
N GLY A 57 7.51 -8.45 -8.41
CA GLY A 57 6.42 -7.81 -7.68
C GLY A 57 5.20 -8.66 -7.44
N SER A 58 4.34 -8.15 -6.56
CA SER A 58 3.00 -8.68 -6.25
C SER A 58 2.04 -7.56 -5.92
N VAL A 59 0.74 -7.76 -6.12
CA VAL A 59 -0.30 -6.87 -5.60
C VAL A 59 -0.65 -7.33 -4.18
N ARG A 60 -0.65 -6.41 -3.23
CA ARG A 60 -0.90 -6.69 -1.80
C ARG A 60 -1.96 -5.75 -1.24
N ILE A 61 -2.59 -6.17 -0.15
CA ILE A 61 -3.58 -5.38 0.59
C ILE A 61 -3.24 -5.37 2.08
N VAL A 62 -3.44 -4.23 2.72
CA VAL A 62 -3.24 -4.01 4.17
C VAL A 62 -4.36 -3.15 4.73
N PRO A 63 -4.78 -3.32 6.00
CA PRO A 63 -5.70 -2.36 6.61
C PRO A 63 -5.12 -0.94 6.58
N ALA A 64 -5.96 0.07 6.41
CA ALA A 64 -5.52 1.47 6.34
C ALA A 64 -4.90 1.95 7.66
N ASP A 65 -5.21 1.29 8.77
CA ASP A 65 -4.58 1.49 10.07
C ASP A 65 -3.26 0.72 10.25
N GLY A 66 -2.81 -0.01 9.23
CA GLY A 66 -1.68 -0.92 9.31
C GLY A 66 -2.09 -2.29 9.88
N GLY A 67 -1.15 -3.22 9.90
CA GLY A 67 -1.38 -4.58 10.41
C GLY A 67 -1.02 -5.64 9.39
N THR A 68 -1.75 -6.76 9.42
CA THR A 68 -1.43 -7.94 8.60
C THR A 68 -1.65 -7.68 7.12
N VAL A 69 -0.59 -7.85 6.34
CA VAL A 69 -0.60 -7.78 4.87
C VAL A 69 -1.10 -9.10 4.29
N ARG A 70 -1.86 -9.03 3.21
CA ARG A 70 -2.26 -10.19 2.40
C ARG A 70 -1.85 -9.99 0.94
N VAL A 71 -1.27 -11.02 0.34
CA VAL A 71 -0.93 -11.06 -1.09
C VAL A 71 -2.18 -11.42 -1.90
N LEU A 72 -2.44 -10.70 -2.99
CA LEU A 72 -3.61 -10.91 -3.86
C LEU A 72 -3.27 -11.64 -5.16
N THR A 73 -2.03 -11.58 -5.62
CA THR A 73 -1.57 -12.25 -6.84
C THR A 73 -1.03 -13.64 -6.54
N SER A 74 -1.27 -14.59 -7.45
CA SER A 74 -0.76 -15.96 -7.36
C SER A 74 0.58 -16.18 -8.06
N ARG A 75 1.06 -15.20 -8.82
CA ARG A 75 2.33 -15.26 -9.54
C ARG A 75 3.11 -13.96 -9.34
N PRO A 76 4.45 -14.03 -9.32
CA PRO A 76 5.30 -12.85 -9.37
C PRO A 76 5.17 -12.14 -10.73
N GLY A 77 5.39 -10.83 -10.75
CA GLY A 77 5.38 -10.03 -11.97
C GLY A 77 5.56 -8.53 -11.74
N ASN A 78 5.63 -7.76 -12.81
CA ASN A 78 5.62 -6.29 -12.73
C ASN A 78 4.17 -5.79 -12.72
N TYR A 79 3.70 -5.35 -11.56
CA TYR A 79 2.36 -4.79 -11.36
C TYR A 79 2.44 -3.29 -11.07
N VAL A 80 1.57 -2.52 -11.72
CA VAL A 80 1.52 -1.06 -11.58
C VAL A 80 0.09 -0.59 -11.33
N GLU A 81 -0.04 0.50 -10.58
CA GLU A 81 -1.28 1.28 -10.41
C GLU A 81 -2.55 0.46 -10.09
N PRO A 82 -2.54 -0.38 -9.03
CA PRO A 82 -3.71 -1.15 -8.65
C PRO A 82 -4.80 -0.22 -8.12
N ALA A 83 -6.04 -0.52 -8.47
CA ALA A 83 -7.21 0.19 -8.00
C ALA A 83 -8.32 -0.79 -7.63
N PHE A 84 -9.15 -0.40 -6.68
CA PHE A 84 -10.42 -1.08 -6.44
C PHE A 84 -11.38 -0.73 -7.57
N SER A 85 -12.20 -1.70 -7.97
CA SER A 85 -13.36 -1.40 -8.80
C SER A 85 -14.28 -0.44 -8.03
N PRO A 86 -14.91 0.54 -8.70
CA PRO A 86 -16.06 1.21 -8.13
C PRO A 86 -17.19 0.19 -7.98
N ASP A 87 -17.87 0.21 -6.83
CA ASP A 87 -19.12 -0.50 -6.61
C ASP A 87 -20.31 0.36 -7.08
#